data_AF-A0A522VA62-F1
#
_entry.id   AF-A0A522VA62-F1
#
_cell.length_a   1.000
_cell.length_b   1.000
_cell.length_c   1.000
_cell.angle_alpha   90.00
_cell.angle_beta   90.00
_cell.angle_gamma   90.00
#
_symmetry.space_group_name_H-M   'P 1'
#
loop_
_entity.id
_entity.type
_entity.pdbx_description
1 polymer ?
#
loop_
_entity_poly.entity_id
_entity_poly.type
_entity_poly.pdbx_seq_one_letter_code
_entity_poly.pdbx_strand_id
1 'polypeptide(L)'
;MTIRSLFDDNNAQVPFAVIGVFLLLVSVIASINLVRMDVNMAKAISSRGEIQAADTALLYAKADLARAINYAGMGALKQLGETPLIKPDNGSAYYTDNPDKTNRNWAKAMIRHTLNQYIESNYRYDTCTYQGYSVNIEPIDSWD
;
A
#
# COMPACT_ATOMS: atom_id res chain seq x y z
N MET A 1 -5.49 -2.08 40.96
CA MET A 1 -6.08 -1.95 39.62
C MET A 1 -5.84 -3.25 38.89
N THR A 2 -6.88 -4.05 38.71
CA THR A 2 -6.76 -5.49 38.38
C THR A 2 -7.12 -5.71 36.91
N ILE A 3 -6.31 -6.50 36.20
CA ILE A 3 -6.38 -6.76 34.75
C ILE A 3 -7.79 -7.18 34.26
N ARG A 4 -8.62 -7.74 35.14
CA ARG A 4 -10.04 -8.06 34.86
C ARG A 4 -10.89 -6.86 34.46
N SER A 5 -10.62 -5.66 35.00
CA SER A 5 -11.41 -4.45 34.68
C SER A 5 -11.17 -3.90 33.27
N LEU A 6 -10.10 -4.33 32.57
CA LEU A 6 -9.85 -3.95 31.17
C LEU A 6 -10.69 -4.76 30.18
N PHE A 7 -11.19 -5.93 30.57
CA PHE A 7 -11.98 -6.81 29.70
C PHE A 7 -13.49 -6.71 29.93
N ASP A 8 -13.92 -6.15 31.06
CA ASP A 8 -15.34 -6.00 31.44
C ASP A 8 -15.97 -4.72 30.89
N ASP A 9 -15.20 -3.88 30.18
CA ASP A 9 -15.69 -2.62 29.62
C ASP A 9 -16.35 -2.88 28.25
N ASN A 10 -17.59 -3.38 28.29
CA ASN A 10 -18.42 -3.69 27.11
C ASN A 10 -18.60 -2.50 26.16
N ASN A 11 -18.36 -1.28 26.63
CA ASN A 11 -18.48 -0.07 25.82
C ASN A 11 -17.33 0.10 24.80
N ALA A 12 -16.15 -0.47 25.08
CA ALA A 12 -14.99 -0.41 24.19
C ALA A 12 -14.95 -1.55 23.17
N GLN A 13 -15.53 -2.73 23.47
CA GLN A 13 -15.53 -3.86 22.55
C GLN A 13 -16.33 -3.60 21.26
N VAL A 14 -17.45 -2.88 21.36
CA VAL A 14 -18.32 -2.57 20.21
C VAL A 14 -17.60 -1.76 19.12
N PRO A 15 -16.93 -0.61 19.40
CA PRO A 15 -16.25 0.14 18.36
C PRO A 15 -15.07 -0.63 17.75
N PHE A 16 -14.29 -1.39 18.53
CA PHE A 16 -13.19 -2.19 17.99
C PHE A 16 -13.66 -3.36 17.11
N ALA A 17 -14.75 -4.04 17.50
CA ALA A 17 -15.34 -5.09 16.69
C ALA A 17 -15.88 -4.55 15.35
N VAL A 18 -16.53 -3.38 15.37
CA VAL A 18 -17.02 -2.71 14.16
C VAL A 18 -15.86 -2.34 13.22
N ILE A 19 -14.76 -1.80 13.75
CA ILE A 19 -13.55 -1.52 12.97
C ILE A 19 -12.98 -2.81 12.37
N GLY A 20 -12.91 -3.89 13.14
CA GLY A 20 -12.42 -5.19 12.68
C GLY A 20 -13.27 -5.77 11.54
N VAL A 21 -14.60 -5.74 11.68
CA VAL A 21 -15.54 -6.18 10.62
C VAL A 21 -15.41 -5.31 9.38
N PHE A 22 -15.26 -4.00 9.55
CA PHE A 22 -15.08 -3.07 8.42
C PHE A 22 -13.77 -3.35 7.67
N LEU A 23 -12.67 -3.58 8.39
CA LEU A 23 -11.38 -3.95 7.81
C LEU A 23 -11.46 -5.30 7.06
N LEU A 24 -12.21 -6.27 7.59
CA LEU A 24 -12.45 -7.54 6.90
C LEU A 24 -13.21 -7.33 5.59
N LEU A 25 -14.27 -6.52 5.58
CA LEU A 25 -15.03 -6.24 4.36
C LEU A 25 -14.19 -5.52 3.30
N VAL A 26 -13.40 -4.51 3.70
CA VAL A 26 -12.49 -3.82 2.78
C VAL A 26 -11.42 -4.78 2.23
N SER A 27 -10.90 -5.67 3.06
CA SER A 27 -9.94 -6.71 2.66
C SER A 27 -10.53 -7.67 1.62
N VAL A 28 -11.79 -8.09 1.80
CA VAL A 28 -12.49 -8.95 0.84
C VAL A 28 -12.68 -8.23 -0.51
N ILE A 29 -13.11 -6.96 -0.49
CA ILE A 29 -13.29 -6.16 -1.72
C ILE A 29 -11.96 -5.97 -2.45
N ALA A 30 -10.89 -5.64 -1.71
CA ALA A 30 -9.55 -5.51 -2.26
C ALA A 30 -9.06 -6.84 -2.88
N SER A 31 -9.29 -7.96 -2.19
CA SER A 31 -8.93 -9.30 -2.67
C SER A 31 -9.67 -9.67 -3.96
N ILE A 32 -10.97 -9.37 -4.06
CA ILE A 32 -11.76 -9.60 -5.27
C ILE A 32 -11.19 -8.79 -6.45
N ASN A 33 -10.81 -7.54 -6.21
CA ASN A 33 -10.23 -6.69 -7.25
C ASN A 33 -8.86 -7.22 -7.72
N LEU A 34 -8.01 -7.69 -6.81
CA LEU A 34 -6.73 -8.34 -7.14
C LEU A 34 -6.93 -9.62 -7.96
N VAL A 35 -7.87 -10.50 -7.53
CA VAL A 35 -8.16 -11.75 -8.25
C VAL A 35 -8.69 -11.47 -9.67
N ARG A 36 -9.58 -10.49 -9.83
CA ARG A 36 -10.08 -10.09 -11.15
C ARG A 36 -8.95 -9.60 -12.06
N MET A 37 -8.00 -8.88 -11.50
CA MET A 37 -6.82 -8.39 -12.22
C MET A 37 -5.92 -9.54 -12.67
N ASP A 38 -5.65 -10.52 -11.80
CA ASP A 38 -4.87 -11.71 -12.14
C ASP A 38 -5.55 -12.56 -13.22
N VAL A 39 -6.88 -12.72 -13.16
CA VAL A 39 -7.66 -13.43 -14.19
C VAL A 39 -7.60 -12.71 -15.54
N ASN A 40 -7.72 -11.38 -15.54
CA ASN A 40 -7.62 -10.59 -16.77
C ASN A 40 -6.22 -10.66 -17.37
N MET A 41 -5.18 -10.62 -16.54
CA MET A 41 -3.79 -10.82 -16.95
C MET A 41 -3.56 -12.23 -17.54
N ALA A 42 -4.10 -13.28 -16.90
CA ALA A 42 -4.00 -14.65 -17.41
C ALA A 42 -4.70 -14.81 -18.77
N LYS A 43 -5.88 -14.19 -18.95
CA LYS A 43 -6.59 -14.20 -20.23
C LYS A 43 -5.78 -13.51 -21.33
N ALA A 44 -5.18 -12.37 -21.02
CA ALA A 44 -4.30 -11.64 -21.93
C ALA A 44 -3.08 -12.44 -22.40
N ILE A 45 -2.43 -13.15 -21.49
CA ILE A 45 -1.27 -14.00 -21.79
C ILE A 45 -1.67 -15.17 -22.69
N SER A 46 -2.87 -15.72 -22.48
CA SER A 46 -3.39 -16.84 -23.28
C SER A 46 -3.86 -16.42 -24.68
N SER A 47 -4.31 -15.18 -24.87
CA SER A 47 -4.66 -14.64 -26.18
C SER A 47 -3.41 -14.10 -26.86
N ARG A 48 -2.71 -14.97 -27.59
CA ARG A 48 -1.53 -14.64 -28.40
C ARG A 48 -1.92 -13.74 -29.58
N GLY A 49 -2.11 -12.46 -29.31
CA GLY A 49 -2.19 -11.40 -30.31
C GLY A 49 -1.21 -10.30 -29.88
N GLU A 50 -0.38 -9.82 -30.81
CA GLU A 50 0.40 -8.60 -30.62
C GLU A 50 -0.50 -7.55 -29.96
N ILE A 51 0.00 -6.83 -28.95
CA ILE A 51 -0.75 -5.75 -28.28
C ILE A 51 -1.11 -4.70 -29.35
N GLN A 52 -2.27 -4.85 -29.98
CA GLN A 52 -2.70 -4.02 -31.10
C GLN A 52 -3.34 -2.69 -30.66
N ALA A 53 -3.46 -2.43 -29.35
CA ALA A 53 -4.04 -1.19 -28.86
C ALA A 53 -3.27 -0.67 -27.63
N ALA A 54 -2.81 0.58 -27.71
CA ALA A 54 -2.22 1.31 -26.59
C ALA A 54 -3.10 1.26 -25.32
N ASP A 55 -4.42 1.15 -25.49
CA ASP A 55 -5.39 0.99 -24.39
C ASP A 55 -5.17 -0.28 -23.57
N THR A 56 -4.76 -1.38 -24.22
CA THR A 56 -4.48 -2.66 -23.55
C THR A 56 -3.18 -2.60 -22.77
N ALA A 57 -2.12 -2.00 -23.34
CA ALA A 57 -0.87 -1.75 -22.62
C ALA A 57 -1.09 -0.83 -21.41
N LEU A 58 -1.88 0.24 -21.58
CA LEU A 58 -2.25 1.15 -20.50
C LEU A 58 -3.04 0.45 -19.39
N LEU A 59 -3.95 -0.47 -19.75
CA LEU A 59 -4.71 -1.25 -18.78
C LEU A 59 -3.79 -2.15 -17.94
N TYR A 60 -2.81 -2.82 -18.57
CA TYR A 60 -1.86 -3.66 -17.85
C TYR A 60 -0.88 -2.85 -16.99
N ALA A 61 -0.38 -1.72 -17.50
CA ALA A 61 0.44 -0.80 -16.71
C ALA A 61 -0.31 -0.31 -15.46
N LYS A 62 -1.59 0.07 -15.59
CA LYS A 62 -2.45 0.46 -14.45
C LYS A 62 -2.61 -0.68 -13.44
N ALA A 63 -2.83 -1.90 -13.93
CA ALA A 63 -2.96 -3.08 -13.08
C ALA A 63 -1.68 -3.36 -12.28
N ASP A 64 -0.51 -3.34 -12.92
CA ASP A 64 0.76 -3.56 -12.26
C ASP A 64 1.07 -2.48 -11.23
N LEU A 65 0.87 -1.21 -11.57
CA LEU A 65 1.02 -0.10 -10.62
C LEU A 65 0.07 -0.23 -9.43
N ALA A 66 -1.18 -0.63 -9.65
CA ALA A 66 -2.13 -0.88 -8.56
C ALA A 66 -1.67 -2.04 -7.66
N ARG A 67 -1.12 -3.12 -8.23
CA ARG A 67 -0.55 -4.23 -7.48
C ARG A 67 0.63 -3.78 -6.62
N ALA A 68 1.54 -2.99 -7.22
CA ALA A 68 2.70 -2.45 -6.54
C ALA A 68 2.35 -1.54 -5.36
N ILE A 69 1.41 -0.60 -5.57
CA ILE A 69 0.92 0.29 -4.51
C ILE A 69 0.30 -0.52 -3.37
N ASN A 70 -0.47 -1.57 -3.69
CA ASN A 70 -1.06 -2.43 -2.68
C ASN A 70 -0.01 -3.19 -1.86
N TYR A 71 1.00 -3.79 -2.51
CA TYR A 71 2.07 -4.50 -1.81
C TYR A 71 2.94 -3.56 -0.97
N ALA A 72 3.30 -2.40 -1.50
CA ALA A 72 4.00 -1.37 -0.77
C ALA A 72 3.20 -0.87 0.44
N GLY A 73 1.91 -0.61 0.26
CA GLY A 73 1.00 -0.18 1.33
C GLY A 73 0.86 -1.24 2.42
N MET A 74 0.68 -2.51 2.05
CA MET A 74 0.66 -3.62 3.00
C MET A 74 1.97 -3.75 3.77
N GLY A 75 3.12 -3.64 3.10
CA GLY A 75 4.44 -3.66 3.72
C GLY A 75 4.61 -2.52 4.73
N ALA A 76 4.22 -1.30 4.35
CA ALA A 76 4.28 -0.14 5.23
C ALA A 76 3.38 -0.28 6.45
N LEU A 77 2.14 -0.76 6.27
CA LEU A 77 1.20 -0.97 7.36
C LEU A 77 1.67 -2.07 8.32
N LYS A 78 2.28 -3.14 7.78
CA LYS A 78 2.91 -4.19 8.60
C LYS A 78 4.03 -3.58 9.44
N GLN A 79 4.94 -2.83 8.83
CA GLN A 79 6.08 -2.22 9.53
C GLN A 79 5.63 -1.18 10.58
N LEU A 80 4.57 -0.43 10.29
CA LEU A 80 3.91 0.47 11.23
C LEU A 80 3.32 -0.28 12.43
N GLY A 81 2.72 -1.46 12.19
CA GLY A 81 2.19 -2.33 13.24
C GLY A 81 3.28 -2.98 14.10
N GLU A 82 4.44 -3.30 13.51
CA GLU A 82 5.61 -3.82 14.23
C GLU A 82 6.32 -2.75 15.07
N THR A 83 6.32 -1.50 14.61
CA THR A 83 7.01 -0.38 15.26
C THR A 83 6.06 0.81 15.53
N PRO A 84 5.04 0.63 16.38
CA PRO A 84 4.09 1.70 16.69
C PRO A 84 4.81 2.83 17.44
N LEU A 85 4.50 4.08 17.07
CA LEU A 85 5.03 5.23 17.78
C LEU A 85 4.31 5.38 19.13
N ILE A 86 4.92 4.88 20.20
CA ILE A 86 4.35 4.91 21.56
C ILE A 86 4.58 6.26 22.24
N LYS A 87 5.73 6.90 21.98
CA LYS A 87 6.06 8.23 22.47
C LYS A 87 6.77 9.01 21.37
N PRO A 88 6.26 10.18 20.97
CA PRO A 88 6.92 11.01 19.98
C PRO A 88 8.20 11.59 20.57
N ASP A 89 9.32 11.41 19.86
CA ASP A 89 10.59 12.07 20.19
C ASP A 89 10.51 13.54 19.75
N ASN A 90 10.78 14.46 20.68
CA ASN A 90 10.75 15.90 20.47
C ASN A 90 11.81 16.36 19.44
N GLY A 91 12.84 15.55 19.19
CA GLY A 91 13.86 15.79 18.16
C GLY A 91 13.53 15.21 16.79
N SER A 92 12.40 14.49 16.64
CA SER A 92 12.02 13.87 15.38
C SER A 92 11.58 14.90 14.34
N ALA A 93 12.00 14.71 13.09
CA ALA A 93 11.52 15.52 11.95
C ALA A 93 10.00 15.40 11.73
N TYR A 94 9.35 14.41 12.35
CA TYR A 94 7.91 14.17 12.27
C TYR A 94 7.15 14.66 13.51
N TYR A 95 7.87 15.20 14.51
CA TYR A 95 7.31 15.72 15.75
C TYR A 95 6.41 16.92 15.50
N THR A 96 5.27 16.92 16.17
CA THR A 96 4.41 18.09 16.35
C THR A 96 3.86 18.07 17.78
N ASP A 97 3.48 19.23 18.30
CA ASP A 97 2.90 19.37 19.64
C ASP A 97 1.57 18.58 19.80
N ASN A 98 0.97 18.16 18.68
CA ASN A 98 -0.23 17.34 18.66
C ASN A 98 0.15 15.86 18.42
N PRO A 99 -0.06 14.96 19.39
CA PRO A 99 0.34 13.56 19.28
C PRO A 99 -0.33 12.82 18.11
N ASP A 100 -1.59 13.14 17.80
CA ASP A 100 -2.29 12.52 16.66
C ASP A 100 -1.70 12.96 15.32
N LYS A 101 -1.28 14.23 15.21
CA LYS A 101 -0.59 14.73 14.01
C LYS A 101 0.79 14.09 13.87
N THR A 102 1.52 13.90 14.97
CA THR A 102 2.81 13.22 14.98
C THR A 102 2.68 11.76 14.52
N ASN A 103 1.71 11.02 15.04
CA ASN A 103 1.44 9.64 14.63
C ASN A 103 1.08 9.56 13.14
N ARG A 104 0.26 10.48 12.62
CA ARG A 104 -0.06 10.54 11.19
C ARG A 104 1.16 10.86 10.33
N ASN A 105 2.02 11.77 10.77
CA ASN A 105 3.24 12.12 10.03
C ASN A 105 4.22 10.95 9.97
N TRP A 106 4.40 10.25 11.10
CA TRP A 106 5.18 9.02 11.16
C TRP A 106 4.64 7.94 10.22
N ALA A 107 3.34 7.65 10.28
CA ALA A 107 2.70 6.68 9.40
C ALA A 107 2.87 7.05 7.91
N LYS A 108 2.71 8.33 7.55
CA LYS A 108 2.94 8.83 6.19
C LYS A 108 4.39 8.65 5.74
N ALA A 109 5.36 8.93 6.61
CA ALA A 109 6.77 8.76 6.31
C ALA A 109 7.12 7.29 6.05
N MET A 110 6.60 6.39 6.89
CA MET A 110 6.76 4.94 6.74
C MET A 110 6.19 4.45 5.40
N ILE A 111 4.95 4.85 5.08
CA ILE A 111 4.29 4.50 3.82
C ILE A 111 5.11 5.00 2.61
N ARG A 112 5.59 6.24 2.66
CA ARG A 112 6.43 6.79 1.60
C ARG A 112 7.75 6.03 1.44
N HIS A 113 8.41 5.69 2.55
CA HIS A 113 9.67 4.97 2.51
C HIS A 113 9.52 3.59 1.86
N THR A 114 8.56 2.77 2.33
CA THR A 114 8.33 1.44 1.78
C THR A 114 7.84 1.49 0.32
N LEU A 115 6.99 2.46 -0.01
CA LEU A 115 6.53 2.65 -1.38
C LEU A 115 7.68 3.01 -2.31
N ASN A 116 8.54 3.95 -1.92
CA ASN A 116 9.70 4.34 -2.72
C ASN A 116 10.64 3.15 -2.95
N GLN A 117 10.96 2.36 -1.93
CA GLN A 117 11.79 1.16 -2.08
C GLN A 117 11.20 0.17 -3.07
N TYR A 118 9.90 -0.10 -2.99
CA TYR A 118 9.23 -1.03 -3.90
C TYR A 118 9.22 -0.49 -5.33
N ILE A 119 8.91 0.79 -5.48
CA ILE A 119 8.85 1.50 -6.74
C ILE A 119 10.21 1.50 -7.45
N GLU A 120 11.28 1.85 -6.73
CA GLU A 120 12.65 1.85 -7.27
C GLU A 120 13.14 0.44 -7.61
N SER A 121 12.80 -0.56 -6.79
CA SER A 121 13.21 -1.94 -7.03
C SER A 121 12.55 -2.59 -8.23
N ASN A 122 11.33 -2.18 -8.59
CA ASN A 122 10.54 -2.87 -9.62
C ASN A 122 10.42 -2.07 -10.93
N TYR A 123 10.52 -0.74 -10.88
CA TYR A 123 10.20 0.11 -12.02
C TYR A 123 11.32 1.08 -12.40
N ARG A 124 12.53 0.97 -11.82
CA ARG A 124 13.67 1.81 -12.24
C ARG A 124 14.52 1.09 -13.28
N TYR A 125 15.05 1.81 -14.25
CA TYR A 125 15.95 1.29 -15.29
C TYR A 125 15.29 0.23 -16.20
N ASP A 126 14.03 0.45 -16.55
CA ASP A 126 13.27 -0.45 -17.44
C ASP A 126 13.18 -1.91 -16.96
N THR A 127 13.42 -2.17 -15.67
CA THR A 127 13.41 -3.53 -15.11
C THR A 127 12.05 -4.22 -15.24
N CYS A 128 10.95 -3.45 -15.27
CA CYS A 128 9.62 -3.98 -15.59
C CYS A 128 9.38 -3.92 -17.10
N THR A 129 9.77 -4.97 -17.83
CA THR A 129 9.38 -5.19 -19.23
C THR A 129 8.43 -6.40 -19.30
N TYR A 130 7.18 -6.19 -19.69
CA TYR A 130 6.21 -7.29 -19.81
C TYR A 130 5.39 -7.18 -21.11
N GLN A 131 5.44 -8.24 -21.93
CA GLN A 131 4.57 -8.46 -23.10
C GLN A 131 4.44 -7.29 -24.09
N GLY A 132 5.44 -6.40 -24.22
CA GLY A 132 5.44 -5.30 -25.20
C GLY A 132 5.17 -3.91 -24.64
N TYR A 133 5.09 -3.75 -23.31
CA TYR A 133 5.16 -2.45 -22.64
C TYR A 133 6.17 -2.49 -21.48
N SER A 134 6.67 -1.32 -21.09
CA SER A 134 7.47 -1.13 -19.89
C SER A 134 6.90 0.00 -19.05
N VAL A 135 7.06 -0.13 -17.73
CA VAL A 135 6.80 0.96 -16.78
C VAL A 135 8.14 1.33 -16.18
N ASN A 136 8.60 2.53 -16.50
CA ASN A 136 9.85 3.07 -15.97
C ASN A 136 9.59 4.38 -15.24
N ILE A 137 10.38 4.62 -14.21
CA ILE A 137 10.29 5.82 -13.40
C ILE A 137 11.59 6.58 -13.64
N GLU A 138 11.44 7.70 -14.33
CA GLU A 138 12.55 8.60 -14.59
C GLU A 138 13.10 9.10 -13.25
N PRO A 139 14.43 9.25 -13.10
CA PRO A 139 14.97 10.10 -12.08
C PRO A 139 14.26 11.45 -12.16
N ILE A 140 13.91 12.05 -11.02
CA ILE A 140 13.58 13.47 -11.03
C ILE A 140 14.88 14.16 -11.46
N ASP A 141 14.98 14.51 -12.74
CA ASP A 141 15.98 15.46 -13.19
C ASP A 141 15.82 16.68 -12.28
N SER A 142 16.91 17.13 -11.66
CA SER A 142 16.91 18.42 -11.00
C SER A 142 16.56 19.45 -12.06
N TRP A 143 15.32 19.92 -12.04
CA TRP A 143 14.93 21.12 -12.77
C TRP A 143 15.67 22.26 -12.08
N ASP A 144 16.85 22.61 -12.60
CA ASP A 144 17.47 23.92 -12.41
C ASP A 144 16.51 25.02 -12.88
#